data_AF-A0A8D2AQB1-F1
#
_entry.id   AF-A0A8D2AQB1-F1
#
_cell.length_a   1.000
_cell.length_b   1.000
_cell.length_c   1.000
_cell.angle_alpha   90.00
_cell.angle_beta   90.00
_cell.angle_gamma   90.00
#
_symmetry.space_group_name_H-M   'P 1'
#
loop_
_entity.id
_entity.type
_entity.pdbx_description
1 polymer ?
#
loop_
_entity_poly.entity_id
_entity_poly.type
_entity_poly.pdbx_seq_one_letter_code
_entity_poly.pdbx_strand_id
1 'polypeptide(L)'
;MASVSKVKKSKAFERTIVVAGLPVGLLSDQLLTTLVERYFQDVTNDGGDIEDVVYPTKTKGVAYVILKEKKVAENVVRRNKHHLAIQKTVYAQLTVSHFSEKIFSSVKATLDLSVFRGQMILESLVMDLKKMIPTLNFSPLGPRGRISVEGSFLAIKKLKESLLSKASSLLDKNKNFMSEGRKQDRQSPKRSLPRGDNVVDTLSTLVPETARSPEMIVMDTDVFLYLKWRCEFYETTLNKFNILSQERVDGDVSTIYLANAQAGPGPSSARHVKELLEKWTQALHFRLRKETFILGGKGKREKRNIEWACEQLQSKYHRVLTNFYRTHIDIIGSSSDTYLFKEEVMKLIGQKVS
;
A
#
# COMPACT_ATOMS: atom_id res chain seq x y z
N MET A 1 -41.93 -16.38 -9.02
CA MET A 1 -40.84 -16.39 -10.01
C MET A 1 -40.63 -14.97 -10.51
N ALA A 2 -39.47 -14.37 -10.23
CA ALA A 2 -38.90 -13.23 -10.97
C ALA A 2 -37.47 -13.01 -10.44
N SER A 3 -36.59 -13.95 -10.77
CA SER A 3 -35.16 -13.70 -10.83
C SER A 3 -34.89 -12.83 -12.06
N VAL A 4 -33.97 -11.87 -11.95
CA VAL A 4 -33.08 -11.31 -13.00
C VAL A 4 -32.84 -9.83 -12.70
N SER A 5 -31.71 -9.56 -12.05
CA SER A 5 -30.94 -8.30 -12.20
C SER A 5 -29.61 -8.30 -11.41
N LYS A 6 -29.11 -9.46 -10.98
CA LYS A 6 -27.84 -9.59 -10.23
C LYS A 6 -26.58 -9.84 -11.07
N VAL A 7 -26.61 -9.70 -12.40
CA VAL A 7 -25.52 -10.24 -13.27
C VAL A 7 -24.83 -9.21 -14.21
N LYS A 8 -25.23 -7.93 -14.28
CA LYS A 8 -24.63 -7.00 -15.28
C LYS A 8 -23.46 -6.11 -14.83
N LYS A 9 -23.28 -5.80 -13.54
CA LYS A 9 -22.27 -4.82 -13.10
C LYS A 9 -20.89 -5.39 -12.71
N SER A 10 -20.72 -6.70 -12.58
CA SER A 10 -19.42 -7.33 -12.28
C SER A 10 -18.47 -7.44 -13.48
N LYS A 11 -18.92 -7.11 -14.70
CA LYS A 11 -18.13 -7.32 -15.93
C LYS A 11 -17.24 -6.16 -16.36
N ALA A 12 -17.43 -4.93 -15.89
CA ALA A 12 -16.63 -3.78 -16.35
C ALA A 12 -15.18 -3.83 -15.84
N PHE A 13 -14.98 -4.26 -14.60
CA PHE A 13 -13.66 -4.34 -13.97
C PHE A 13 -12.69 -5.28 -14.69
N GLU A 14 -13.15 -6.48 -15.07
CA GLU A 14 -12.31 -7.45 -15.78
C GLU A 14 -11.89 -6.98 -17.18
N ARG A 15 -12.59 -5.96 -17.71
CA ARG A 15 -12.33 -5.36 -19.03
C ARG A 15 -11.61 -4.02 -18.94
N THR A 16 -11.32 -3.53 -17.73
CA THR A 16 -10.65 -2.26 -17.53
C THR A 16 -9.14 -2.49 -17.40
N ILE A 17 -8.36 -1.61 -18.01
CA ILE A 17 -6.90 -1.56 -17.89
C ILE A 17 -6.46 -0.21 -17.33
N VAL A 18 -5.36 -0.22 -16.56
CA VAL A 18 -4.72 0.99 -16.04
C VAL A 18 -3.52 1.31 -16.92
N VAL A 19 -3.49 2.53 -17.44
CA VAL A 19 -2.43 3.04 -18.32
C VAL A 19 -1.67 4.12 -17.59
N ALA A 20 -0.40 3.89 -17.28
CA ALA A 20 0.49 4.83 -16.60
C ALA A 20 1.64 5.28 -17.51
N GLY A 21 2.22 6.44 -17.20
CA GLY A 21 3.34 7.03 -17.95
C GLY A 21 2.90 8.03 -19.02
N LEU A 22 1.70 8.60 -18.90
CA LEU A 22 1.21 9.62 -19.83
C LEU A 22 1.99 10.94 -19.66
N PRO A 23 2.32 11.64 -20.76
CA PRO A 23 3.14 12.86 -20.74
C PRO A 23 2.33 14.07 -20.22
N VAL A 24 2.31 14.23 -18.89
CA VAL A 24 1.59 15.32 -18.21
C VAL A 24 2.21 16.68 -18.57
N GLY A 25 1.37 17.65 -18.95
CA GLY A 25 1.79 19.03 -19.21
C GLY A 25 2.39 19.29 -20.59
N LEU A 26 2.57 18.25 -21.42
CA LEU A 26 2.98 18.39 -22.83
C LEU A 26 1.78 18.57 -23.77
N LEU A 27 0.61 18.06 -23.38
CA LEU A 27 -0.64 18.09 -24.13
C LEU A 27 -1.82 18.42 -23.20
N SER A 28 -2.93 18.91 -23.75
CA SER A 28 -4.17 19.09 -23.00
C SER A 28 -4.80 17.75 -22.64
N ASP A 29 -5.58 17.73 -21.55
CA ASP A 29 -6.19 16.49 -21.07
C ASP A 29 -7.09 15.84 -22.12
N GLN A 30 -7.84 16.65 -22.88
CA GLN A 30 -8.70 16.16 -23.96
C GLN A 30 -7.90 15.48 -25.08
N LEU A 31 -6.75 16.05 -25.47
CA LEU A 31 -5.89 15.46 -26.49
C LEU A 31 -5.24 14.16 -26.00
N LEU A 32 -4.85 14.10 -24.71
CA LEU A 32 -4.33 12.88 -24.10
C LEU A 32 -5.37 11.77 -24.09
N THR A 33 -6.62 12.09 -23.71
CA THR A 33 -7.73 11.12 -23.77
C THR A 33 -7.89 10.56 -25.17
N THR A 34 -7.95 11.41 -26.20
CA THR A 34 -8.10 10.96 -27.60
C THR A 34 -6.91 10.14 -28.10
N LEU A 35 -5.67 10.48 -27.70
CA LEU A 35 -4.48 9.71 -28.07
C LEU A 35 -4.47 8.33 -27.42
N VAL A 36 -4.81 8.25 -26.14
CA VAL A 36 -4.95 6.98 -25.41
C VAL A 36 -6.03 6.13 -26.04
N GLU A 37 -7.20 6.71 -26.31
CA GLU A 37 -8.31 6.03 -26.96
C GLU A 37 -7.90 5.45 -28.32
N ARG A 38 -7.31 6.26 -29.19
CA ARG A 38 -6.84 5.82 -30.51
C ARG A 38 -5.82 4.70 -30.41
N TYR A 39 -4.88 4.80 -29.46
CA TYR A 39 -3.82 3.81 -29.29
C TYR A 39 -4.36 2.43 -28.90
N PHE A 40 -5.32 2.37 -27.97
CA PHE A 40 -5.92 1.13 -27.50
C PHE A 40 -7.11 0.64 -28.34
N GLN A 41 -7.59 1.43 -29.30
CA GLN A 41 -8.49 0.97 -30.37
C GLN A 41 -7.74 0.22 -31.48
N ASP A 42 -6.44 0.51 -31.66
CA ASP A 42 -5.64 -0.09 -32.71
C ASP A 42 -5.33 -1.57 -32.42
N VAL A 43 -5.83 -2.45 -33.30
CA VAL A 43 -5.67 -3.90 -33.21
C VAL A 43 -4.20 -4.33 -33.29
N THR A 44 -3.33 -3.52 -33.92
CA THR A 44 -1.89 -3.79 -33.98
C THR A 44 -1.20 -3.62 -32.62
N ASN A 45 -1.84 -2.92 -31.70
CA ASN A 45 -1.41 -2.77 -30.30
C ASN A 45 -2.07 -3.78 -29.36
N ASP A 46 -2.64 -4.87 -29.90
CA ASP A 46 -3.50 -5.83 -29.19
C ASP A 46 -4.77 -5.19 -28.60
N GLY A 47 -5.10 -3.99 -29.09
CA GLY A 47 -6.26 -3.20 -28.71
C GLY A 47 -7.56 -3.72 -29.33
N GLY A 48 -8.64 -2.98 -29.11
CA GLY A 48 -9.95 -3.30 -29.66
C GLY A 48 -11.00 -2.28 -29.24
N ASP A 49 -12.26 -2.64 -29.40
CA ASP A 49 -13.38 -1.75 -29.08
C ASP A 49 -13.31 -1.23 -27.63
N ILE A 50 -13.23 0.10 -27.52
CA ILE A 50 -13.26 0.80 -26.24
C ILE A 50 -14.72 1.18 -25.91
N GLU A 51 -15.10 0.97 -24.66
CA GLU A 51 -16.34 1.46 -24.07
C GLU A 51 -16.18 2.89 -23.57
N ASP A 52 -15.07 3.18 -22.86
CA ASP A 52 -14.78 4.52 -22.35
C ASP A 52 -13.29 4.71 -21.97
N VAL A 53 -12.84 5.96 -21.89
CA VAL A 53 -11.53 6.35 -21.36
C VAL A 53 -11.69 7.42 -20.29
N VAL A 54 -11.29 7.07 -19.06
CA VAL A 54 -11.34 7.98 -17.91
C VAL A 54 -9.99 8.68 -17.77
N TYR A 55 -9.95 9.97 -18.13
CA TYR A 55 -8.83 10.87 -17.91
C TYR A 55 -9.33 12.34 -17.90
N PRO A 56 -8.81 13.20 -16.99
CA PRO A 56 -7.79 12.94 -15.99
C PRO A 56 -8.30 12.10 -14.82
N THR A 57 -7.40 11.32 -14.19
CA THR A 57 -7.69 10.61 -12.94
C THR A 57 -7.08 11.34 -11.75
N LYS A 58 -7.35 10.86 -10.52
CA LYS A 58 -6.72 11.41 -9.30
C LYS A 58 -5.19 11.36 -9.34
N THR A 59 -4.61 10.38 -10.05
CA THR A 59 -3.17 10.25 -10.23
C THR A 59 -2.76 10.87 -11.56
N LYS A 60 -1.97 11.95 -11.51
CA LYS A 60 -1.46 12.60 -12.71
C LYS A 60 -0.68 11.60 -13.57
N GLY A 61 -0.95 11.60 -14.87
CA GLY A 61 -0.27 10.72 -15.84
C GLY A 61 -0.81 9.29 -15.89
N VAL A 62 -1.96 9.03 -15.26
CA VAL A 62 -2.66 7.74 -15.27
C VAL A 62 -4.05 7.89 -15.85
N ALA A 63 -4.43 6.98 -16.76
CA ALA A 63 -5.77 6.85 -17.33
C ALA A 63 -6.34 5.44 -17.09
N TYR A 64 -7.67 5.34 -17.09
CA TYR A 64 -8.37 4.05 -17.14
C TYR A 64 -9.01 3.87 -18.50
N VAL A 65 -8.77 2.73 -19.13
CA VAL A 65 -9.40 2.37 -20.42
C VAL A 65 -10.31 1.18 -20.19
N ILE A 66 -11.59 1.35 -20.50
CA ILE A 66 -12.62 0.33 -20.34
C ILE A 66 -12.86 -0.30 -21.70
N LEU A 67 -12.48 -1.55 -21.89
CA LEU A 67 -12.66 -2.27 -23.15
C LEU A 67 -14.03 -2.97 -23.19
N LYS A 68 -14.60 -3.16 -24.37
CA LYS A 68 -15.85 -3.94 -24.52
C LYS A 68 -15.64 -5.43 -24.21
N GLU A 69 -14.44 -5.95 -24.41
CA GLU A 69 -14.12 -7.37 -24.26
C GLU A 69 -13.01 -7.64 -23.24
N LYS A 70 -13.23 -8.64 -22.38
CA LYS A 70 -12.25 -9.06 -21.35
C LYS A 70 -10.98 -9.61 -21.97
N LYS A 71 -11.11 -10.42 -23.02
CA LYS A 71 -9.98 -11.05 -23.70
C LYS A 71 -9.01 -10.00 -24.26
N VAL A 72 -9.56 -8.90 -24.79
CA VAL A 72 -8.76 -7.76 -25.27
C VAL A 72 -7.98 -7.14 -24.12
N ALA A 73 -8.64 -6.88 -22.98
CA ALA A 73 -7.95 -6.35 -21.79
C ALA A 73 -6.79 -7.23 -21.33
N GLU A 74 -6.95 -8.55 -21.33
CA GLU A 74 -5.87 -9.48 -21.01
C GLU A 74 -4.75 -9.49 -22.05
N ASN A 75 -5.08 -9.40 -23.34
CA ASN A 75 -4.08 -9.37 -24.40
C ASN A 75 -3.21 -8.12 -24.32
N VAL A 76 -3.85 -6.95 -24.15
CA VAL A 76 -3.14 -5.68 -23.98
C VAL A 76 -2.20 -5.77 -22.77
N VAL A 77 -2.66 -6.25 -21.62
CA VAL A 77 -1.81 -6.34 -20.42
C VAL A 77 -0.64 -7.32 -20.58
N ARG A 78 -0.82 -8.42 -21.34
CA ARG A 78 0.28 -9.36 -21.62
C ARG A 78 1.38 -8.75 -22.49
N ARG A 79 1.08 -7.69 -23.25
CA ARG A 79 2.06 -6.96 -24.05
C ARG A 79 2.90 -6.08 -23.13
N ASN A 80 4.09 -6.56 -22.75
CA ASN A 80 4.98 -5.84 -21.84
C ASN A 80 5.54 -4.49 -22.37
N LYS A 81 5.27 -4.12 -23.63
CA LYS A 81 5.82 -2.89 -24.24
C LYS A 81 4.74 -2.14 -25.02
N HIS A 82 4.40 -0.96 -24.51
CA HIS A 82 3.52 0.01 -25.16
C HIS A 82 4.26 1.32 -25.36
N HIS A 83 4.21 1.86 -26.58
CA HIS A 83 4.84 3.13 -26.94
C HIS A 83 3.80 4.03 -27.58
N LEU A 84 3.42 5.09 -26.87
CA LEU A 84 2.47 6.08 -27.36
C LEU A 84 3.23 7.16 -28.13
N ALA A 85 2.90 7.33 -29.40
CA ALA A 85 3.42 8.43 -30.20
C ALA A 85 2.74 9.74 -29.80
N ILE A 86 3.52 10.69 -29.29
CA ILE A 86 3.06 12.04 -28.90
C ILE A 86 3.24 13.00 -30.07
N GLN A 87 4.36 12.88 -30.77
CA GLN A 87 4.70 13.60 -32.01
C GLN A 87 5.49 12.66 -32.93
N LYS A 88 5.83 13.11 -34.16
CA LYS A 88 6.53 12.30 -35.17
C LYS A 88 7.84 11.65 -34.67
N THR A 89 8.46 12.18 -33.62
CA THR A 89 9.74 11.71 -33.07
C THR A 89 9.73 11.47 -31.56
N VAL A 90 8.62 11.74 -30.86
CA VAL A 90 8.55 11.67 -29.39
C VAL A 90 7.58 10.56 -28.98
N TYR A 91 8.10 9.58 -28.25
CA TYR A 91 7.33 8.43 -27.76
C TYR A 91 7.34 8.40 -26.22
N ALA A 92 6.18 8.20 -25.61
CA ALA A 92 6.07 7.85 -24.20
C ALA A 92 5.99 6.33 -24.05
N GLN A 93 6.83 5.77 -23.19
CA GLN A 93 6.69 4.38 -22.77
C GLN A 93 5.55 4.27 -21.77
N LEU A 94 4.51 3.52 -22.13
CA LEU A 94 3.37 3.28 -21.26
C LEU A 94 3.57 1.98 -20.49
N THR A 95 3.13 1.99 -19.23
CA THR A 95 2.97 0.78 -18.44
C THR A 95 1.48 0.45 -18.38
N VAL A 96 1.11 -0.73 -18.86
CA VAL A 96 -0.26 -1.20 -18.83
C VAL A 96 -0.38 -2.34 -17.82
N SER A 97 -1.38 -2.25 -16.97
CA SER A 97 -1.68 -3.29 -15.99
C SER A 97 -3.18 -3.55 -15.97
N HIS A 98 -3.56 -4.73 -15.50
CA HIS A 98 -4.97 -4.97 -15.21
C HIS A 98 -5.48 -3.89 -14.28
N PHE A 99 -6.74 -3.48 -14.47
CA PHE A 99 -7.48 -2.83 -13.40
C PHE A 99 -7.64 -3.82 -12.26
N SER A 100 -6.57 -3.91 -11.48
CA SER A 100 -6.62 -4.49 -10.17
C SER A 100 -7.30 -3.46 -9.34
N GLU A 101 -8.41 -3.82 -8.75
CA GLU A 101 -9.04 -2.99 -7.73
C GLU A 101 -8.10 -2.77 -6.50
N LYS A 102 -6.82 -3.16 -6.54
CA LYS A 102 -5.92 -3.12 -5.39
C LYS A 102 -5.46 -1.70 -5.00
N ILE A 103 -6.29 -1.03 -4.20
CA ILE A 103 -6.08 -0.60 -2.80
C ILE A 103 -4.90 0.32 -2.46
N PHE A 104 -5.25 1.33 -1.68
CA PHE A 104 -4.45 2.17 -0.76
C PHE A 104 -2.99 2.41 -1.12
N SER A 105 -2.73 3.71 -1.30
CA SER A 105 -1.46 4.37 -1.02
C SER A 105 -0.23 3.67 -1.61
N SER A 106 0.21 4.16 -2.78
CA SER A 106 1.63 4.01 -3.14
C SER A 106 2.43 4.68 -2.03
N VAL A 107 3.22 3.90 -1.31
CA VAL A 107 4.05 4.38 -0.21
C VAL A 107 5.46 4.53 -0.71
N LYS A 108 6.04 5.69 -0.45
CA LYS A 108 7.46 5.95 -0.66
C LYS A 108 8.19 5.83 0.68
N ALA A 109 9.09 4.85 0.77
CA ALA A 109 9.96 4.64 1.92
C ALA A 109 11.40 5.00 1.56
N THR A 110 12.10 5.63 2.50
CA THR A 110 13.56 5.81 2.41
C THR A 110 14.23 4.79 3.29
N LEU A 111 15.12 3.98 2.72
CA LEU A 111 15.87 2.95 3.42
C LEU A 111 17.34 3.34 3.49
N ASP A 112 17.94 3.11 4.65
CA ASP A 112 19.37 3.21 4.84
C ASP A 112 19.96 1.80 4.91
N LEU A 113 20.63 1.37 3.84
CA LEU A 113 21.23 0.04 3.75
C LEU A 113 22.69 0.02 4.27
N SER A 114 23.19 1.13 4.83
CA SER A 114 24.56 1.20 5.35
C SER A 114 24.85 0.18 6.44
N VAL A 115 23.83 -0.28 7.16
CA VAL A 115 23.92 -1.33 8.20
C VAL A 115 24.46 -2.66 7.65
N PHE A 116 24.30 -2.90 6.34
CA PHE A 116 24.80 -4.11 5.67
C PHE A 116 26.19 -3.94 5.05
N ARG A 117 26.81 -2.76 5.19
CA ARG A 117 28.18 -2.52 4.70
C ARG A 117 29.17 -3.37 5.47
N GLY A 118 30.09 -3.97 4.74
CA GLY A 118 31.12 -4.86 5.29
C GLY A 118 30.69 -6.32 5.41
N GLN A 119 29.37 -6.61 5.39
CA GLN A 119 28.89 -8.00 5.33
C GLN A 119 28.45 -8.45 3.93
N MET A 120 27.99 -7.51 3.08
CA MET A 120 27.61 -7.82 1.69
C MET A 120 27.69 -6.62 0.74
N ILE A 121 27.71 -6.91 -0.56
CA ILE A 121 27.65 -5.91 -1.64
C ILE A 121 26.21 -5.36 -1.72
N LEU A 122 26.05 -4.05 -1.51
CA LEU A 122 24.73 -3.42 -1.43
C LEU A 122 23.97 -3.51 -2.77
N GLU A 123 24.67 -3.43 -3.89
CA GLU A 123 24.10 -3.57 -5.23
C GLU A 123 23.48 -4.95 -5.42
N SER A 124 24.17 -6.01 -4.95
CA SER A 124 23.64 -7.38 -4.98
C SER A 124 22.40 -7.51 -4.11
N LEU A 125 22.41 -6.92 -2.91
CA LEU A 125 21.24 -6.92 -2.02
C LEU A 125 20.04 -6.25 -2.70
N VAL A 126 20.23 -5.09 -3.33
CA VAL A 126 19.16 -4.38 -4.05
C VAL A 126 18.64 -5.23 -5.21
N MET A 127 19.52 -5.91 -5.97
CA MET A 127 19.09 -6.82 -7.05
C MET A 127 18.27 -8.00 -6.53
N ASP A 128 18.70 -8.62 -5.42
CA ASP A 128 17.96 -9.72 -4.80
C ASP A 128 16.56 -9.26 -4.34
N LEU A 129 16.48 -8.09 -3.70
CA LEU A 129 15.21 -7.52 -3.22
C LEU A 129 14.27 -7.19 -4.39
N LYS A 130 14.80 -6.62 -5.48
CA LYS A 130 14.07 -6.40 -6.74
C LYS A 130 13.50 -7.69 -7.30
N LYS A 131 14.31 -8.76 -7.36
CA LYS A 131 13.87 -10.07 -7.85
C LYS A 131 12.81 -10.69 -6.94
N MET A 132 12.94 -10.50 -5.62
CA MET A 132 12.05 -11.07 -4.63
C MET A 132 10.66 -10.38 -4.60
N ILE A 133 10.63 -9.06 -4.85
CA ILE A 133 9.41 -8.26 -4.84
C ILE A 133 9.40 -7.35 -6.09
N PRO A 134 9.06 -7.90 -7.27
CA PRO A 134 9.14 -7.18 -8.54
C PRO A 134 8.14 -6.03 -8.66
N THR A 135 7.14 -5.97 -7.77
CA THR A 135 6.13 -4.90 -7.72
C THR A 135 6.65 -3.62 -7.06
N LEU A 136 7.87 -3.62 -6.52
CA LEU A 136 8.47 -2.45 -5.89
C LEU A 136 9.42 -1.73 -6.86
N ASN A 137 9.33 -0.41 -6.87
CA ASN A 137 10.22 0.46 -7.62
C ASN A 137 11.33 0.96 -6.70
N PHE A 138 12.57 0.60 -7.02
CA PHE A 138 13.74 1.03 -6.24
C PHE A 138 14.50 2.09 -7.02
N SER A 139 14.84 3.19 -6.35
CA SER A 139 15.77 4.18 -6.89
C SER A 139 17.18 3.59 -7.05
N PRO A 140 18.06 4.25 -7.84
CA PRO A 140 19.49 3.95 -7.80
C PRO A 140 20.05 4.05 -6.37
N LEU A 141 21.13 3.31 -6.11
CA LEU A 141 21.83 3.36 -4.82
C LEU A 141 22.45 4.74 -4.63
N GLY A 142 21.92 5.50 -3.69
CA GLY A 142 22.38 6.83 -3.37
C GLY A 142 23.65 6.85 -2.53
N PRO A 143 24.25 8.03 -2.35
CA PRO A 143 25.38 8.22 -1.45
C PRO A 143 25.06 7.68 -0.05
N ARG A 144 26.06 7.10 0.62
CA ARG A 144 25.92 6.48 1.96
C ARG A 144 25.01 5.24 2.02
N GLY A 145 24.64 4.65 0.89
CA GLY A 145 23.87 3.40 0.87
C GLY A 145 22.37 3.60 1.09
N ARG A 146 21.87 4.81 0.82
CA ARG A 146 20.45 5.14 0.93
C ARG A 146 19.72 4.86 -0.38
N ILE A 147 18.50 4.35 -0.28
CA ILE A 147 17.61 4.13 -1.43
C ILE A 147 16.21 4.60 -1.10
N SER A 148 15.51 5.09 -2.12
CA SER A 148 14.07 5.29 -2.06
C SER A 148 13.39 4.08 -2.70
N VAL A 149 12.36 3.56 -2.04
CA VAL A 149 11.54 2.46 -2.56
C VAL A 149 10.09 2.90 -2.57
N GLU A 150 9.42 2.66 -3.69
CA GLU A 150 8.03 3.00 -3.89
C GLU A 150 7.24 1.74 -4.26
N GLY A 151 6.03 1.63 -3.71
CA GLY A 151 5.06 0.61 -4.11
C GLY A 151 3.94 0.47 -3.09
N SER A 152 3.14 -0.58 -3.21
CA SER A 152 2.03 -0.78 -2.28
C SER A 152 2.51 -0.99 -0.84
N PHE A 153 1.72 -0.54 0.13
CA PHE A 153 2.01 -0.71 1.56
C PHE A 153 2.35 -2.17 1.91
N LEU A 154 1.61 -3.15 1.36
CA LEU A 154 1.89 -4.58 1.59
C LEU A 154 3.25 -5.02 1.02
N ALA A 155 3.63 -4.52 -0.15
CA ALA A 155 4.92 -4.84 -0.73
C ALA A 155 6.07 -4.24 0.12
N ILE A 156 5.90 -3.02 0.62
CA ILE A 156 6.85 -2.38 1.56
C ILE A 156 6.91 -3.14 2.89
N LYS A 157 5.78 -3.64 3.41
CA LYS A 157 5.76 -4.49 4.61
C LYS A 157 6.56 -5.78 4.40
N LYS A 158 6.34 -6.46 3.27
CA LYS A 158 7.10 -7.67 2.90
C LYS A 158 8.60 -7.38 2.75
N LEU A 159 8.94 -6.20 2.22
CA LEU A 159 10.33 -5.73 2.14
C LEU A 159 10.96 -5.60 3.53
N LYS A 160 10.27 -4.96 4.47
CA LYS A 160 10.71 -4.83 5.87
C LYS A 160 11.00 -6.19 6.50
N GLU A 161 10.08 -7.14 6.40
CA GLU A 161 10.24 -8.49 6.95
C GLU A 161 11.46 -9.22 6.37
N SER A 162 11.70 -9.05 5.06
CA SER A 162 12.83 -9.66 4.36
C SER A 162 14.17 -9.06 4.78
N LEU A 163 14.22 -7.74 4.97
CA LEU A 163 15.40 -7.03 5.46
C LEU A 163 15.72 -7.43 6.91
N LEU A 164 14.71 -7.54 7.77
CA LEU A 164 14.87 -8.00 9.15
C LEU A 164 15.38 -9.45 9.20
N SER A 165 14.82 -10.33 8.38
CA SER A 165 15.29 -11.72 8.29
C SER A 165 16.75 -11.82 7.83
N LYS A 166 17.14 -11.04 6.81
CA LYS A 166 18.53 -10.96 6.36
C LYS A 166 19.46 -10.41 7.44
N ALA A 167 19.05 -9.38 8.18
CA ALA A 167 19.83 -8.81 9.27
C ALA A 167 20.05 -9.83 10.40
N SER A 168 19.00 -10.56 10.81
CA SER A 168 19.11 -11.61 11.83
C SER A 168 20.03 -12.75 11.39
N SER A 169 19.90 -13.21 10.13
CA SER A 169 20.78 -14.27 9.60
C SER A 169 22.26 -13.88 9.62
N LEU A 170 22.58 -12.60 9.40
CA LEU A 170 23.96 -12.11 9.48
C LEU A 170 24.49 -12.06 10.92
N LEU A 171 23.65 -11.68 11.88
CA LEU A 171 23.98 -11.71 13.30
C LEU A 171 24.31 -13.14 13.77
N ASP A 172 23.52 -14.13 13.35
CA ASP A 172 23.73 -15.53 13.73
C ASP A 172 25.00 -16.13 13.12
N LYS A 173 25.33 -15.78 11.87
CA LYS A 173 26.60 -16.17 11.24
C LYS A 173 27.79 -15.64 12.03
N ASN A 174 27.75 -14.37 12.45
CA ASN A 174 28.84 -13.78 13.23
C ASN A 174 28.99 -14.41 14.62
N LYS A 175 27.90 -14.84 15.27
CA LYS A 175 27.96 -15.57 16.54
C LYS A 175 28.62 -16.94 16.39
N ASN A 176 28.34 -17.65 15.29
CA ASN A 176 28.94 -18.96 15.01
C ASN A 176 30.46 -18.88 14.76
N PHE A 177 30.94 -17.81 14.12
CA PHE A 177 32.39 -17.58 14.00
C PHE A 177 33.07 -17.31 15.36
N MET A 178 32.39 -16.64 16.29
CA MET A 178 32.94 -16.33 17.62
C MET A 178 32.90 -17.53 18.59
N SER A 179 32.01 -18.50 18.37
CA SER A 179 31.93 -19.73 19.17
C SER A 179 32.83 -20.85 18.64
N GLU A 180 33.13 -20.90 17.34
CA GLU A 180 34.13 -21.82 16.78
C GLU A 180 35.57 -21.40 17.13
N GLY A 181 35.86 -20.11 17.29
CA GLY A 181 37.19 -19.60 17.66
C GLY A 181 37.64 -19.86 19.10
N ARG A 182 36.81 -20.47 19.97
CA ARG A 182 37.15 -20.73 21.39
C ARG A 182 37.56 -22.17 21.70
N LYS A 183 37.69 -23.04 20.70
CA LYS A 183 38.13 -24.43 20.88
C LYS A 183 39.53 -24.72 20.32
N GLN A 184 40.47 -23.80 20.45
CA GLN A 184 41.92 -24.11 20.39
C GLN A 184 42.72 -22.90 20.88
N ASP A 185 42.96 -22.82 22.18
CA ASP A 185 44.32 -22.65 22.71
C ASP A 185 44.27 -22.52 24.23
N ARG A 186 44.67 -23.61 24.90
CA ARG A 186 45.18 -23.52 26.26
C ARG A 186 46.68 -23.27 26.14
N GLN A 187 47.08 -22.00 26.17
CA GLN A 187 48.30 -21.53 26.86
C GLN A 187 48.41 -20.01 26.76
N SER A 188 48.32 -19.35 27.91
CA SER A 188 48.77 -17.97 28.08
C SER A 188 50.30 -17.92 28.14
N PRO A 189 50.95 -16.79 27.80
CA PRO A 189 51.28 -15.86 28.89
C PRO A 189 51.20 -14.35 28.55
N LYS A 190 51.34 -13.58 29.63
CA LYS A 190 51.08 -12.16 29.90
C LYS A 190 51.90 -11.11 29.12
N ARG A 191 51.29 -9.89 29.08
CA ARG A 191 51.82 -8.51 29.11
C ARG A 191 52.31 -7.86 27.80
N SER A 192 51.56 -6.86 27.31
CA SER A 192 51.84 -5.41 27.49
C SER A 192 50.86 -4.53 26.68
N LEU A 193 50.47 -3.39 27.24
CA LEU A 193 49.82 -2.24 26.57
C LEU A 193 50.92 -1.36 25.93
N PRO A 194 50.67 -0.63 24.82
CA PRO A 194 50.00 0.67 24.93
C PRO A 194 49.08 1.11 23.76
N ARG A 195 47.97 1.74 24.18
CA ARG A 195 47.35 3.01 23.72
C ARG A 195 47.44 3.45 22.25
N GLY A 196 46.27 3.63 21.63
CA GLY A 196 46.04 4.49 20.47
C GLY A 196 44.55 4.79 20.31
N ASP A 197 44.19 6.07 20.42
CA ASP A 197 42.82 6.62 20.43
C ASP A 197 42.07 6.40 19.11
N ASN A 198 40.74 6.18 19.17
CA ASN A 198 39.73 7.12 18.65
C ASN A 198 38.35 6.47 18.41
N VAL A 199 37.34 7.11 19.02
CA VAL A 199 36.13 7.66 18.38
C VAL A 199 35.00 6.69 18.00
N VAL A 200 33.80 7.12 18.45
CA VAL A 200 32.42 6.63 18.25
C VAL A 200 31.92 5.58 19.25
N ASP A 201 31.92 6.01 20.50
CA ASP A 201 30.89 5.70 21.47
C ASP A 201 29.55 6.34 21.04
N THR A 202 28.72 5.64 20.26
CA THR A 202 27.31 6.02 20.05
C THR A 202 26.45 4.84 19.59
N LEU A 203 26.51 3.71 20.27
CA LEU A 203 25.58 2.60 20.03
C LEU A 203 25.47 1.80 21.33
N SER A 204 24.76 2.34 22.33
CA SER A 204 24.03 1.63 23.41
C SER A 204 23.98 2.48 24.68
N THR A 205 22.99 3.37 24.75
CA THR A 205 22.48 3.99 25.98
C THR A 205 21.21 4.73 25.54
N LEU A 206 19.98 4.40 25.92
CA LEU A 206 19.41 3.63 27.01
C LEU A 206 18.09 3.01 26.51
N VAL A 207 18.01 1.68 26.40
CA VAL A 207 16.74 0.98 26.60
C VAL A 207 17.06 -0.16 27.56
N PRO A 208 16.51 -0.17 28.79
CA PRO A 208 16.70 -1.27 29.71
C PRO A 208 16.17 -2.57 29.09
N GLU A 209 17.05 -3.58 29.01
CA GLU A 209 16.81 -4.95 28.55
C GLU A 209 15.88 -5.76 29.49
N THR A 210 14.75 -5.20 29.91
CA THR A 210 13.78 -5.92 30.75
C THR A 210 12.31 -5.59 30.51
N ALA A 211 11.99 -4.74 29.53
CA ALA A 211 10.64 -4.61 29.03
C ALA A 211 10.55 -5.30 27.66
N ARG A 212 9.82 -6.42 27.57
CA ARG A 212 9.40 -7.01 26.28
C ARG A 212 8.91 -5.86 25.40
N SER A 213 9.59 -5.58 24.28
CA SER A 213 9.20 -4.49 23.38
C SER A 213 7.74 -4.69 22.99
N PRO A 214 6.86 -3.67 23.14
CA PRO A 214 5.46 -3.81 22.83
C PRO A 214 5.28 -4.24 21.37
N GLU A 215 4.31 -5.10 21.12
CA GLU A 215 4.05 -5.62 19.79
C GLU A 215 3.45 -4.49 18.94
N MET A 216 4.17 -4.06 17.92
CA MET A 216 3.79 -2.93 17.07
C MET A 216 3.15 -3.42 15.78
N ILE A 217 2.01 -2.84 15.41
CA ILE A 217 1.35 -3.02 14.12
C ILE A 217 1.32 -1.67 13.41
N VAL A 218 1.69 -1.68 12.14
CA VAL A 218 1.59 -0.50 11.26
C VAL A 218 0.65 -0.86 10.12
N MET A 219 -0.29 0.03 9.82
CA MET A 219 -1.27 -0.15 8.75
C MET A 219 -1.72 1.19 8.17
N ASP A 220 -2.36 1.14 7.01
CA ASP A 220 -3.03 2.29 6.41
C ASP A 220 -4.15 2.82 7.32
N THR A 221 -4.27 4.15 7.45
CA THR A 221 -5.22 4.81 8.36
C THR A 221 -6.67 4.47 8.03
N ASP A 222 -7.05 4.41 6.76
CA ASP A 222 -8.43 4.13 6.39
C ASP A 222 -8.78 2.65 6.62
N VAL A 223 -7.81 1.75 6.46
CA VAL A 223 -7.97 0.34 6.86
C VAL A 223 -8.14 0.21 8.37
N PHE A 224 -7.36 0.98 9.14
CA PHE A 224 -7.48 1.03 10.60
C PHE A 224 -8.85 1.55 11.04
N LEU A 225 -9.29 2.68 10.49
CA LEU A 225 -10.59 3.27 10.80
C LEU A 225 -11.74 2.32 10.44
N TYR A 226 -11.65 1.66 9.28
CA TYR A 226 -12.65 0.67 8.88
C TYR A 226 -12.67 -0.54 9.81
N LEU A 227 -11.49 -1.04 10.22
CA LEU A 227 -11.37 -2.13 11.18
C LEU A 227 -12.02 -1.74 12.52
N LYS A 228 -11.71 -0.56 13.05
CA LYS A 228 -12.26 -0.07 14.32
C LYS A 228 -13.78 0.14 14.24
N TRP A 229 -14.27 0.72 13.14
CA TRP A 229 -15.69 0.99 12.95
C TRP A 229 -16.53 -0.27 12.77
N ARG A 230 -16.10 -1.19 11.89
CA ARG A 230 -16.95 -2.31 11.47
C ARG A 230 -16.85 -3.51 12.39
N CYS A 231 -15.67 -3.72 12.93
CA CYS A 231 -15.35 -4.90 13.71
C CYS A 231 -15.41 -4.54 15.18
N GLU A 232 -16.56 -4.80 15.82
CA GLU A 232 -16.58 -5.10 17.27
C GLU A 232 -15.51 -6.15 17.61
N PHE A 233 -15.11 -6.97 16.64
CA PHE A 233 -13.95 -7.85 16.69
C PHE A 233 -12.64 -7.19 17.12
N TYR A 234 -12.36 -5.93 16.79
CA TYR A 234 -11.13 -5.26 17.25
C TYR A 234 -11.14 -5.16 18.79
N GLU A 235 -12.14 -4.47 19.34
CA GLU A 235 -12.29 -4.29 20.78
C GLU A 235 -12.55 -5.61 21.52
N THR A 236 -13.41 -6.48 20.98
CA THR A 236 -13.69 -7.79 21.60
C THR A 236 -12.48 -8.71 21.58
N THR A 237 -11.61 -8.65 20.57
CA THR A 237 -10.35 -9.42 20.55
C THR A 237 -9.39 -8.86 21.61
N LEU A 238 -9.23 -7.54 21.68
CA LEU A 238 -8.39 -6.92 22.71
C LEU A 238 -8.87 -7.28 24.12
N ASN A 239 -10.18 -7.17 24.37
CA ASN A 239 -10.79 -7.52 25.65
C ASN A 239 -10.67 -9.00 25.97
N LYS A 240 -10.94 -9.89 25.01
CA LYS A 240 -10.85 -11.35 25.18
C LYS A 240 -9.45 -11.80 25.61
N PHE A 241 -8.41 -11.14 25.10
CA PHE A 241 -7.02 -11.47 25.40
C PHE A 241 -6.38 -10.53 26.44
N ASN A 242 -7.16 -9.63 27.05
CA ASN A 242 -6.73 -8.65 28.04
C ASN A 242 -5.51 -7.83 27.57
N ILE A 243 -5.61 -7.27 26.37
CA ILE A 243 -4.57 -6.48 25.70
C ILE A 243 -4.88 -5.00 25.82
N LEU A 244 -3.89 -4.22 26.25
CA LEU A 244 -3.90 -2.77 26.18
C LEU A 244 -3.40 -2.35 24.80
N SER A 245 -4.17 -1.51 24.11
CA SER A 245 -3.78 -0.89 22.85
C SER A 245 -3.46 0.59 23.05
N GLN A 246 -2.35 1.06 22.47
CA GLN A 246 -2.08 2.48 22.29
C GLN A 246 -2.00 2.78 20.81
N GLU A 247 -2.91 3.62 20.33
CA GLU A 247 -3.04 3.98 18.93
C GLU A 247 -2.38 5.34 18.67
N ARG A 248 -1.67 5.46 17.55
CA ARG A 248 -1.15 6.72 17.02
C ARG A 248 -1.48 6.81 15.54
N VAL A 249 -2.15 7.89 15.15
CA VAL A 249 -2.45 8.20 13.75
C VAL A 249 -1.48 9.27 13.29
N ASP A 250 -0.71 8.98 12.24
CA ASP A 250 0.22 9.90 11.60
C ASP A 250 -0.09 9.96 10.10
N GLY A 251 -0.96 10.90 9.74
CA GLY A 251 -1.47 11.05 8.37
C GLY A 251 -2.13 9.77 7.85
N ASP A 252 -1.60 9.25 6.75
CA ASP A 252 -2.13 8.05 6.07
C ASP A 252 -1.68 6.74 6.73
N VAL A 253 -0.88 6.80 7.80
CA VAL A 253 -0.37 5.63 8.51
C VAL A 253 -0.83 5.64 9.97
N SER A 254 -1.43 4.53 10.38
CA SER A 254 -1.79 4.26 11.77
C SER A 254 -0.84 3.23 12.38
N THR A 255 -0.36 3.52 13.58
CA THR A 255 0.46 2.63 14.39
C THR A 255 -0.28 2.24 15.66
N ILE A 256 -0.31 0.94 15.96
CA ILE A 256 -0.92 0.38 17.16
C ILE A 256 0.17 -0.33 17.95
N TYR A 257 0.35 0.05 19.21
CA TYR A 257 1.19 -0.66 20.17
C TYR A 257 0.31 -1.55 21.03
N LEU A 258 0.67 -2.83 21.13
CA LEU A 258 -0.05 -3.83 21.92
C LEU A 258 0.81 -4.27 23.09
N ALA A 259 0.23 -4.22 24.28
CA ALA A 259 0.83 -4.70 25.53
C ALA A 259 -0.15 -5.61 26.27
N ASN A 260 0.36 -6.65 26.93
CA ASN A 260 -0.48 -7.45 27.81
C ASN A 260 -0.83 -6.63 29.06
N ALA A 261 -2.08 -6.65 29.51
CA ALA A 261 -2.48 -5.95 30.73
C ALA A 261 -1.82 -6.55 32.00
N GLN A 262 -1.39 -7.81 31.96
CA GLN A 262 -0.66 -8.48 33.04
C GLN A 262 0.64 -9.11 32.53
N ALA A 263 1.73 -8.90 33.26
CA ALA A 263 3.03 -9.50 32.97
C ALA A 263 3.07 -10.97 33.42
N GLY A 264 2.40 -11.84 32.68
CA GLY A 264 2.44 -13.29 32.91
C GLY A 264 3.61 -13.98 32.19
N PRO A 265 4.14 -15.10 32.72
CA PRO A 265 5.24 -15.85 32.12
C PRO A 265 4.85 -16.67 30.86
N GLY A 266 3.62 -16.54 30.36
CA GLY A 266 3.12 -17.27 29.18
C GLY A 266 3.60 -16.72 27.82
N PRO A 267 3.31 -17.44 26.72
CA PRO A 267 3.44 -16.88 25.37
C PRO A 267 2.65 -15.57 25.29
N SER A 268 3.22 -14.52 24.68
CA SER A 268 2.59 -13.20 24.71
C SER A 268 1.26 -13.24 23.95
N SER A 269 0.15 -13.10 24.68
CA SER A 269 -1.18 -12.93 24.09
C SER A 269 -1.18 -11.78 23.08
N ALA A 270 -0.40 -10.72 23.33
CA ALA A 270 -0.15 -9.62 22.41
C ALA A 270 0.40 -10.07 21.04
N ARG A 271 1.27 -11.08 20.97
CA ARG A 271 1.80 -11.59 19.69
C ARG A 271 0.74 -12.36 18.92
N HIS A 272 -0.07 -13.17 19.61
CA HIS A 272 -1.17 -13.87 18.97
C HIS A 272 -2.22 -12.89 18.41
N VAL A 273 -2.59 -11.87 19.19
CA VAL A 273 -3.49 -10.81 18.75
C VAL A 273 -2.90 -10.04 17.58
N LYS A 274 -1.59 -9.76 17.60
CA LYS A 274 -0.91 -9.15 16.45
C LYS A 274 -1.07 -9.99 15.19
N GLU A 275 -0.77 -11.28 15.24
CA GLU A 275 -0.88 -12.16 14.08
C GLU A 275 -2.32 -12.23 13.53
N LEU A 276 -3.33 -12.21 14.41
CA LEU A 276 -4.75 -12.15 14.03
C LEU A 276 -5.10 -10.83 13.34
N LEU A 277 -4.73 -9.71 13.95
CA LEU A 277 -4.98 -8.38 13.40
C LEU A 277 -4.27 -8.21 12.06
N GLU A 278 -3.03 -8.66 11.92
CA GLU A 278 -2.28 -8.59 10.66
C GLU A 278 -2.94 -9.39 9.53
N LYS A 279 -3.47 -10.59 9.81
CA LYS A 279 -4.22 -11.38 8.83
C LYS A 279 -5.49 -10.66 8.38
N TRP A 280 -6.20 -10.02 9.30
CA TRP A 280 -7.42 -9.26 8.97
C TRP A 280 -7.11 -7.99 8.22
N THR A 281 -6.13 -7.20 8.66
CA THR A 281 -5.66 -6.02 7.96
C THR A 281 -5.23 -6.37 6.54
N GLN A 282 -4.57 -7.52 6.33
CA GLN A 282 -4.22 -7.98 5.00
C GLN A 282 -5.46 -8.29 4.14
N ALA A 283 -6.46 -8.97 4.70
CA ALA A 283 -7.71 -9.25 3.98
C ALA A 283 -8.51 -7.98 3.67
N LEU A 284 -8.58 -7.04 4.62
CA LEU A 284 -9.21 -5.75 4.46
C LEU A 284 -8.48 -4.88 3.46
N HIS A 285 -7.15 -4.89 3.46
CA HIS A 285 -6.34 -4.31 2.41
C HIS A 285 -6.91 -4.85 1.10
N PHE A 286 -6.95 -6.16 0.84
CA PHE A 286 -7.46 -6.66 -0.45
C PHE A 286 -8.89 -6.25 -0.85
N ARG A 287 -9.75 -6.00 0.11
CA ARG A 287 -11.19 -5.82 -0.09
C ARG A 287 -11.64 -4.36 -0.14
N LEU A 288 -11.00 -3.46 0.60
CA LEU A 288 -11.47 -2.10 0.79
C LEU A 288 -11.05 -1.16 -0.34
N ARG A 289 -11.96 -0.25 -0.70
CA ARG A 289 -11.77 0.87 -1.63
C ARG A 289 -12.15 2.16 -0.95
N LYS A 290 -11.59 3.26 -1.44
CA LYS A 290 -11.87 4.62 -1.00
C LYS A 290 -12.35 5.46 -2.17
N GLU A 291 -13.59 5.95 -2.06
CA GLU A 291 -14.14 6.99 -2.92
C GLU A 291 -14.18 8.31 -2.15
N THR A 292 -14.06 9.42 -2.85
CA THR A 292 -14.02 10.75 -2.21
C THR A 292 -14.95 11.70 -2.93
N PHE A 293 -15.87 12.32 -2.18
CA PHE A 293 -16.65 13.47 -2.64
C PHE A 293 -15.91 14.75 -2.27
N ILE A 294 -15.51 15.53 -3.28
CA ILE A 294 -14.86 16.81 -3.06
C ILE A 294 -15.92 17.85 -2.70
N LEU A 295 -15.79 18.46 -1.52
CA LEU A 295 -16.64 19.57 -1.07
C LEU A 295 -15.96 20.94 -1.30
N GLY A 296 -14.66 20.97 -1.56
CA GLY A 296 -13.94 22.19 -1.93
C GLY A 296 -14.61 22.88 -3.13
N GLY A 297 -14.89 24.18 -3.01
CA GLY A 297 -15.55 24.97 -4.06
C GLY A 297 -17.09 24.85 -4.14
N LYS A 298 -17.72 23.89 -3.42
CA LYS A 298 -19.19 23.75 -3.41
C LYS A 298 -19.87 24.74 -2.47
N GLY A 299 -21.07 25.19 -2.83
CA GLY A 299 -21.89 26.08 -1.99
C GLY A 299 -22.39 25.38 -0.72
N LYS A 300 -22.70 26.14 0.35
CA LYS A 300 -23.15 25.58 1.65
C LYS A 300 -24.35 24.63 1.52
N ARG A 301 -25.29 24.96 0.63
CA ARG A 301 -26.48 24.13 0.37
C ARG A 301 -26.11 22.80 -0.28
N GLU A 302 -25.22 22.82 -1.26
CA GLU A 302 -24.78 21.62 -1.95
C GLU A 302 -24.00 20.69 -1.02
N LYS A 303 -23.12 21.24 -0.17
CA LYS A 303 -22.42 20.47 0.87
C LYS A 303 -23.41 19.73 1.78
N ARG A 304 -24.40 20.44 2.33
CA ARG A 304 -25.44 19.82 3.19
C ARG A 304 -26.24 18.76 2.46
N ASN A 305 -26.55 18.95 1.18
CA ASN A 305 -27.29 17.96 0.41
C ASN A 305 -26.49 16.65 0.26
N ILE A 306 -25.18 16.75 -0.01
CA ILE A 306 -24.30 15.57 -0.11
C ILE A 306 -24.17 14.89 1.27
N GLU A 307 -23.94 15.67 2.33
CA GLU A 307 -23.86 15.16 3.70
C GLU A 307 -25.14 14.40 4.09
N TRP A 308 -26.30 15.03 3.89
CA TRP A 308 -27.60 14.43 4.16
C TRP A 308 -27.83 13.14 3.33
N ALA A 309 -27.50 13.15 2.03
CA ALA A 309 -27.65 11.97 1.19
C ALA A 309 -26.77 10.80 1.68
N CYS A 310 -25.53 11.09 2.10
CA CYS A 310 -24.66 10.09 2.72
C CYS A 310 -25.27 9.53 4.01
N GLU A 311 -25.76 10.38 4.91
CA GLU A 311 -26.38 9.97 6.18
C GLU A 311 -27.60 9.07 5.96
N GLN A 312 -28.49 9.42 5.01
CA GLN A 312 -29.66 8.59 4.69
C GLN A 312 -29.26 7.17 4.24
N LEU A 313 -28.18 7.07 3.46
CA LEU A 313 -27.72 5.81 2.88
C LEU A 313 -26.89 4.94 3.83
N GLN A 314 -26.38 5.49 4.93
CA GLN A 314 -25.62 4.71 5.93
C GLN A 314 -26.42 3.52 6.46
N SER A 315 -27.72 3.69 6.70
CA SER A 315 -28.61 2.62 7.19
C SER A 315 -28.72 1.44 6.21
N LYS A 316 -28.75 1.74 4.90
CA LYS A 316 -28.85 0.76 3.82
C LYS A 316 -27.51 0.06 3.57
N TYR A 317 -26.40 0.80 3.68
CA TYR A 317 -25.05 0.33 3.37
C TYR A 317 -24.19 0.16 4.63
N HIS A 318 -24.59 -0.76 5.50
CA HIS A 318 -23.90 -1.12 6.76
C HIS A 318 -22.45 -1.65 6.62
N ARG A 319 -21.90 -1.70 5.40
CA ARG A 319 -20.52 -2.12 5.09
C ARG A 319 -19.70 -0.99 4.47
N VAL A 320 -20.23 0.22 4.51
CA VAL A 320 -19.59 1.41 3.97
C VAL A 320 -19.38 2.38 5.13
N LEU A 321 -18.11 2.62 5.47
CA LEU A 321 -17.70 3.66 6.38
C LEU A 321 -17.71 4.99 5.63
N THR A 322 -18.26 6.03 6.25
CA THR A 322 -18.26 7.40 5.73
C THR A 322 -17.55 8.31 6.71
N ASN A 323 -16.47 8.95 6.25
CA ASN A 323 -15.68 9.89 7.03
C ASN A 323 -15.90 11.30 6.51
N PHE A 324 -16.40 12.19 7.36
CA PHE A 324 -16.74 13.57 6.99
C PHE A 324 -15.59 14.51 7.36
N TYR A 325 -15.03 15.18 6.36
CA TYR A 325 -14.01 16.21 6.55
C TYR A 325 -14.51 17.57 6.05
N ARG A 326 -13.82 18.64 6.45
CA ARG A 326 -14.19 20.01 6.06
C ARG A 326 -14.16 20.23 4.54
N THR A 327 -13.28 19.53 3.83
CA THR A 327 -13.01 19.72 2.40
C THR A 327 -13.55 18.60 1.52
N HIS A 328 -13.89 17.46 2.11
CA HIS A 328 -14.30 16.27 1.37
C HIS A 328 -15.03 15.26 2.28
N ILE A 329 -15.68 14.28 1.67
CA ILE A 329 -16.24 13.12 2.37
C ILE A 329 -15.61 11.88 1.75
N ASP A 330 -15.01 11.04 2.59
CA ASP A 330 -14.45 9.76 2.17
C ASP A 330 -15.40 8.61 2.45
N ILE A 331 -15.43 7.66 1.54
CA ILE A 331 -16.33 6.51 1.55
C ILE A 331 -15.50 5.25 1.37
N ILE A 332 -15.48 4.42 2.40
CA ILE A 332 -14.61 3.26 2.50
C ILE A 332 -15.44 1.99 2.62
N GLY A 333 -15.24 1.02 1.73
CA GLY A 333 -16.02 -0.21 1.70
C GLY A 333 -15.56 -1.16 0.60
N SER A 334 -16.33 -2.21 0.30
CA SER A 334 -16.04 -3.03 -0.88
C SER A 334 -16.26 -2.22 -2.17
N SER A 335 -15.54 -2.54 -3.24
CA SER A 335 -15.68 -1.87 -4.55
C SER A 335 -17.13 -1.75 -5.01
N SER A 336 -17.89 -2.84 -4.89
CA SER A 336 -19.30 -2.88 -5.26
C SER A 336 -20.15 -1.97 -4.36
N ASP A 337 -19.92 -2.02 -3.05
CA ASP A 337 -20.71 -1.23 -2.10
C ASP A 337 -20.40 0.26 -2.22
N THR A 338 -19.13 0.65 -2.35
CA THR A 338 -18.72 2.06 -2.50
C THR A 338 -19.23 2.65 -3.80
N TYR A 339 -19.16 1.90 -4.91
CA TYR A 339 -19.68 2.35 -6.19
C TYR A 339 -21.20 2.56 -6.15
N LEU A 340 -21.94 1.59 -5.62
CA LEU A 340 -23.41 1.71 -5.50
C LEU A 340 -23.82 2.82 -4.55
N PHE A 341 -23.12 2.97 -3.42
CA PHE A 341 -23.34 4.06 -2.48
C PHE A 341 -23.16 5.41 -3.18
N LYS A 342 -22.05 5.58 -3.91
CA LYS A 342 -21.75 6.80 -4.65
C LYS A 342 -22.82 7.11 -5.69
N GLU A 343 -23.22 6.12 -6.49
CA GLU A 343 -24.28 6.27 -7.49
C GLU A 343 -25.61 6.71 -6.85
N GLU A 344 -25.96 6.16 -5.70
CA GLU A 344 -27.22 6.48 -5.02
C GLU A 344 -27.18 7.87 -4.35
N VAL A 345 -26.04 8.27 -3.78
CA VAL A 345 -25.83 9.67 -3.34
C VAL A 345 -26.04 10.62 -4.51
N MET A 346 -25.43 10.35 -5.66
CA MET A 346 -25.54 11.21 -6.85
C MET A 346 -26.98 11.30 -7.36
N LYS A 347 -27.75 10.20 -7.30
CA LYS A 347 -29.18 10.19 -7.61
C LYS A 347 -30.00 11.05 -6.65
N LEU A 348 -29.74 10.96 -5.34
CA LEU A 348 -30.46 11.74 -4.33
C LEU A 348 -30.22 13.25 -4.47
N ILE A 349 -29.02 13.65 -4.91
CA ILE A 349 -28.69 15.06 -5.14
C ILE A 349 -28.97 15.54 -6.58
N GLY A 350 -29.51 14.67 -7.45
CA GLY A 350 -29.87 15.00 -8.83
C GLY A 350 -28.68 15.20 -9.78
N GLN A 351 -27.50 14.66 -9.48
CA GLN A 351 -26.30 14.76 -10.32
C GLN A 351 -26.05 13.46 -11.11
N LYS A 352 -25.62 13.57 -12.38
CA LYS A 352 -25.18 12.40 -13.18
C LYS A 352 -23.79 11.96 -12.73
N VAL A 353 -23.54 10.65 -12.75
CA VAL A 353 -22.21 10.09 -12.48
C VAL A 353 -21.33 10.35 -13.70
N SER A 354 -20.22 11.06 -13.48
CA SER A 354 -19.14 11.25 -14.45
C SER A 354 -18.06 10.21 -14.28
#